data_AF-A0A940EGY6-F1
#
_entry.id   AF-A0A940EGY6-F1
#
_cell.length_a   1.000
_cell.length_b   1.000
_cell.length_c   1.000
_cell.angle_alpha   90.00
_cell.angle_beta   90.00
_cell.angle_gamma   90.00
#
_symmetry.space_group_name_H-M   'P 1'
#
loop_
_entity.id
_entity.type
_entity.pdbx_description
1 polymer ?
#
loop_
_entity_poly.entity_id
_entity_poly.type
_entity_poly.pdbx_seq_one_letter_code
_entity_poly.pdbx_strand_id
1 'polypeptide(L)'
;MNIDEKIKQELEQEAKQLNATLVHDDSIFIYVKQAFTGSLGWLVTLISVIAFAVTLLLLWAGYQFFFVEHDSHTRLTWAMILGLSTLVQTALKMWTFMEMNRQSTIREIKRLELSVERLYNSLSKHQ
;
A
#
# COMPACT_ATOMS: atom_id res chain seq x y z
N MET A 1 -24.03 -2.49 43.83
CA MET A 1 -23.52 -2.28 42.47
C MET A 1 -24.70 -2.07 41.56
N ASN A 2 -24.76 -0.90 40.94
CA ASN A 2 -25.86 -0.55 40.05
C ASN A 2 -25.65 -1.22 38.69
N ILE A 3 -26.71 -1.67 38.03
CA ILE A 3 -26.63 -2.32 36.71
C ILE A 3 -25.87 -1.44 35.70
N ASP A 4 -26.02 -0.11 35.80
CA ASP A 4 -25.28 0.88 35.03
C ASP A 4 -23.76 0.82 35.21
N GLU A 5 -23.25 0.54 36.42
CA GLU A 5 -21.81 0.39 36.65
C GLU A 5 -21.27 -0.86 35.94
N LYS A 6 -22.08 -1.92 35.91
CA LYS A 6 -21.72 -3.18 35.25
C LYS A 6 -21.71 -3.03 33.73
N ILE A 7 -22.70 -2.33 33.18
CA ILE A 7 -22.78 -1.98 31.75
C ILE A 7 -21.61 -1.08 31.34
N LYS A 8 -21.27 -0.06 32.14
CA LYS A 8 -20.09 0.78 31.89
C LYS A 8 -18.78 0.00 31.93
N GLN A 9 -18.63 -0.92 32.89
CA GLN A 9 -17.43 -1.74 32.99
C GLN A 9 -17.28 -2.71 31.82
N GLU A 10 -18.37 -3.34 31.38
CA GLU A 10 -18.36 -4.23 30.21
C GLU A 10 -18.08 -3.45 28.92
N LEU A 11 -18.71 -2.28 28.72
CA LEU A 11 -18.43 -1.39 27.58
C LEU A 11 -16.99 -0.87 27.59
N GLU A 12 -16.43 -0.50 28.74
CA GLU A 12 -15.02 -0.09 28.84
C GLU A 12 -14.07 -1.26 28.59
N GLN A 13 -14.42 -2.48 29.00
CA GLN A 13 -13.63 -3.67 28.72
C GLN A 13 -13.65 -4.03 27.24
N GLU A 14 -14.82 -4.02 26.59
CA GLU A 14 -14.92 -4.21 25.14
C GLU A 14 -14.18 -3.11 24.37
N ALA A 15 -14.34 -1.85 24.77
CA ALA A 15 -13.61 -0.73 24.17
C ALA A 15 -12.09 -0.88 24.35
N LYS A 16 -11.63 -1.36 25.50
CA LYS A 16 -10.19 -1.64 25.75
C LYS A 16 -9.69 -2.84 24.94
N GLN A 17 -10.47 -3.89 24.76
CA GLN A 17 -10.10 -5.03 23.92
C GLN A 17 -10.08 -4.69 22.43
N LEU A 18 -11.05 -3.89 21.98
CA LEU A 18 -11.06 -3.33 20.63
C LEU A 18 -9.86 -2.40 20.42
N ASN A 19 -9.61 -1.47 21.35
CA ASN A 19 -8.44 -0.60 21.28
C ASN A 19 -7.11 -1.38 21.34
N ALA A 20 -6.98 -2.42 22.16
CA ALA A 20 -5.79 -3.25 22.19
C ALA A 20 -5.56 -4.03 20.87
N THR A 21 -6.62 -4.33 20.14
CA THR A 21 -6.55 -4.93 18.80
C THR A 21 -6.25 -3.89 17.71
N LEU A 22 -6.63 -2.63 17.93
CA LEU A 22 -6.45 -1.50 17.00
C LEU A 22 -5.13 -0.74 17.18
N VAL A 23 -4.54 -0.77 18.38
CA VAL A 23 -3.26 -0.13 18.77
C VAL A 23 -2.06 -1.04 18.47
N HIS A 24 -2.27 -2.14 17.73
CA HIS A 24 -1.13 -2.73 17.04
C HIS A 24 -0.67 -1.70 16.02
N ASP A 25 0.37 -0.93 16.39
CA ASP A 25 1.14 -0.04 15.54
C ASP A 25 1.68 -0.88 14.40
N ASP A 26 0.83 -1.11 13.41
CA ASP A 26 1.22 -1.76 12.18
C ASP A 26 2.03 -0.73 11.43
N SER A 27 3.32 -0.72 11.78
CA SER A 27 4.39 0.07 11.19
C SER A 27 4.15 0.19 9.68
N ILE A 28 4.42 1.34 9.06
CA ILE A 28 4.21 1.59 7.62
C ILE A 28 4.71 0.40 6.75
N PHE A 29 5.75 -0.29 7.21
CA PHE A 29 6.26 -1.54 6.65
C PHE A 29 5.25 -2.70 6.54
N ILE A 30 4.31 -2.87 7.47
CA ILE A 30 3.24 -3.86 7.41
C ILE A 30 2.23 -3.50 6.33
N TYR A 31 1.90 -2.21 6.18
CA TYR A 31 1.06 -1.74 5.07
C TYR A 31 1.73 -1.99 3.72
N VAL A 32 3.02 -1.71 3.61
CA VAL A 32 3.82 -2.04 2.41
C VAL A 32 3.83 -3.55 2.18
N LYS A 33 4.14 -4.35 3.20
CA LYS A 33 4.19 -5.82 3.08
C LYS A 33 2.83 -6.41 2.72
N GLN A 34 1.74 -5.87 3.24
CA GLN A 34 0.38 -6.30 2.88
C GLN A 34 0.01 -5.97 1.42
N ALA A 35 0.56 -4.90 0.85
CA ALA A 35 0.39 -4.61 -0.58
C ALA A 35 0.99 -5.74 -1.46
N PHE A 36 2.01 -6.45 -0.97
CA PHE A 36 2.62 -7.60 -1.65
C PHE A 36 1.92 -8.95 -1.39
N THR A 37 0.98 -9.04 -0.44
CA THR A 37 0.32 -10.32 -0.07
C THR A 37 -1.13 -10.44 -0.53
N GLY A 38 -1.68 -9.46 -1.26
CA GLY A 38 -3.03 -9.54 -1.84
C GLY A 38 -3.14 -10.48 -3.05
N SER A 39 -4.33 -10.65 -3.63
CA SER A 39 -4.53 -11.44 -4.86
C SER A 39 -3.74 -10.91 -6.07
N LEU A 40 -3.44 -9.61 -6.06
CA LEU A 40 -2.59 -8.92 -7.05
C LEU A 40 -1.15 -8.73 -6.54
N GLY A 41 -0.78 -9.29 -5.39
CA GLY A 41 0.54 -9.12 -4.77
C GLY A 41 1.69 -9.66 -5.63
N TRP A 42 1.43 -10.73 -6.38
CA TRP A 42 2.36 -11.22 -7.42
C TRP A 42 2.63 -10.17 -8.50
N LEU A 43 1.59 -9.46 -8.98
CA LEU A 43 1.75 -8.40 -9.98
C LEU A 43 2.50 -7.20 -9.42
N VAL A 44 2.24 -6.81 -8.18
CA VAL A 44 3.00 -5.74 -7.49
C VAL A 44 4.48 -6.13 -7.35
N THR A 45 4.76 -7.40 -7.06
CA THR A 45 6.14 -7.94 -7.01
C THR A 45 6.81 -7.87 -8.38
N LEU A 46 6.13 -8.35 -9.43
CA LEU A 46 6.64 -8.29 -10.81
C LEU A 46 6.95 -6.84 -11.24
N ILE A 47 6.03 -5.92 -10.95
CA ILE A 47 6.19 -4.49 -11.28
C ILE A 47 7.34 -3.87 -10.50
N SER A 48 7.55 -4.27 -9.23
CA SER A 48 8.68 -3.83 -8.43
C SER A 48 10.02 -4.29 -9.01
N VAL A 49 10.08 -5.53 -9.53
CA VAL A 49 11.27 -6.06 -10.23
C VAL A 49 11.53 -5.28 -11.52
N ILE A 50 10.48 -4.99 -12.30
CA ILE A 50 10.60 -4.17 -13.52
C ILE A 50 11.08 -2.75 -13.17
N ALA A 51 10.53 -2.12 -12.13
CA ALA A 51 10.95 -0.80 -11.66
C ALA A 51 12.42 -0.79 -11.21
N PHE A 52 12.89 -1.88 -10.61
CA PHE A 52 14.30 -2.04 -10.27
C PHE A 52 15.18 -2.13 -11.52
N ALA A 53 14.79 -2.92 -12.52
CA ALA A 53 15.50 -3.00 -13.80
C ALA A 53 15.53 -1.65 -14.54
N VAL A 54 14.42 -0.91 -14.56
CA VAL A 54 14.34 0.44 -15.14
C VAL A 54 15.24 1.42 -14.38
N THR A 55 15.39 1.27 -13.06
CA THR A 55 16.32 2.09 -12.27
C THR A 55 17.77 1.83 -12.69
N LEU A 56 18.16 0.56 -12.89
CA LEU A 56 19.50 0.23 -13.39
C LEU A 56 19.75 0.82 -14.78
N LEU A 57 18.76 0.74 -15.66
CA LEU A 57 18.81 1.35 -16.98
C LEU A 57 18.95 2.88 -16.91
N LEU A 58 18.24 3.53 -15.98
CA LEU A 58 18.32 4.97 -15.77
C LEU A 58 19.71 5.39 -15.30
N LEU A 59 20.31 4.66 -14.34
CA LEU A 59 21.67 4.91 -13.87
C LEU A 59 22.69 4.70 -14.99
N TRP A 60 22.53 3.65 -15.80
CA TRP A 60 23.39 3.38 -16.94
C TRP A 60 23.29 4.47 -18.01
N ALA A 61 22.07 4.87 -18.38
CA ALA A 61 21.85 5.94 -19.34
C ALA A 61 22.40 7.29 -18.84
N GLY A 62 22.26 7.57 -17.53
CA GLY A 62 22.90 8.71 -16.88
C GLY A 62 24.42 8.66 -16.98
N TYR A 63 25.02 7.51 -16.68
CA TYR A 63 26.47 7.34 -16.78
C TYR A 63 26.98 7.58 -18.20
N GLN A 64 26.32 6.99 -19.21
CA GLN A 64 26.68 7.18 -20.62
C GLN A 64 26.54 8.63 -21.08
N PHE A 65 25.45 9.29 -20.67
CA PHE A 65 25.17 10.69 -21.02
C PHE A 65 26.19 11.68 -20.43
N PHE A 66 26.53 11.52 -19.15
CA PHE A 66 27.38 12.49 -18.44
C PHE A 66 28.89 12.23 -18.62
N PHE A 67 29.32 10.97 -18.73
CA PHE A 67 30.75 10.63 -18.59
C PHE A 67 31.39 9.96 -19.79
N VAL A 68 30.62 9.29 -20.66
CA VAL A 68 31.20 8.46 -21.75
C VAL A 68 31.07 9.15 -23.09
N GLU A 69 29.88 9.64 -23.44
CA GLU A 69 29.62 10.06 -24.81
C GLU A 69 29.99 11.51 -25.06
N HIS A 70 30.93 11.72 -25.99
CA HIS A 70 31.41 13.05 -26.39
C HIS A 70 30.77 13.54 -27.70
N ASP A 71 30.24 12.62 -28.51
CA ASP A 71 29.52 12.94 -29.73
C ASP A 71 28.09 13.42 -29.45
N SER A 72 27.70 14.53 -30.09
CA SER A 72 26.42 15.20 -29.86
C SER A 72 25.22 14.34 -30.24
N HIS A 73 25.31 13.56 -31.32
CA HIS A 73 24.20 12.71 -31.77
C HIS A 73 23.98 11.54 -30.81
N THR A 74 25.05 10.85 -30.42
CA THR A 74 24.96 9.70 -29.50
C THR A 74 24.53 10.15 -28.10
N ARG A 75 25.02 11.29 -27.64
CA ARG A 75 24.61 11.91 -26.37
C ARG A 75 23.12 12.24 -26.34
N LEU A 76 22.54 12.72 -27.44
CA LEU A 76 21.10 13.01 -27.53
C LEU A 76 20.25 11.73 -27.36
N THR A 77 20.67 10.62 -27.95
CA THR A 77 19.99 9.32 -27.78
C THR A 77 19.96 8.88 -26.33
N TRP A 78 21.09 8.99 -25.61
CA TRP A 78 21.12 8.67 -24.18
C TRP A 78 20.29 9.64 -23.33
N ALA A 79 20.22 10.93 -23.69
CA ALA A 79 19.32 11.88 -23.05
C ALA A 79 17.84 11.48 -23.20
N MET A 80 17.43 11.03 -24.39
CA MET A 80 16.06 10.54 -24.63
C MET A 80 15.77 9.28 -23.81
N ILE A 81 16.70 8.32 -23.77
CA ILE A 81 16.56 7.10 -22.97
C ILE A 81 16.46 7.44 -21.47
N LEU A 82 17.28 8.36 -20.99
CA LEU A 82 17.26 8.85 -19.61
C LEU A 82 15.92 9.51 -19.29
N GLY A 83 15.43 10.42 -20.15
CA GLY A 83 14.13 11.06 -20.00
C GLY A 83 12.98 10.05 -19.97
N LEU A 84 12.96 9.13 -20.94
CA LEU A 84 11.91 8.10 -21.04
C LEU A 84 11.93 7.17 -19.82
N SER A 85 13.11 6.70 -19.40
CA SER A 85 13.24 5.84 -18.22
C SER A 85 12.75 6.54 -16.94
N THR A 86 12.97 7.86 -16.81
CA THR A 86 12.47 8.66 -15.68
C THR A 86 10.94 8.76 -15.68
N LEU A 87 10.33 8.95 -16.86
CA LEU A 87 8.87 8.98 -17.01
C LEU A 87 8.26 7.62 -16.65
N VAL A 88 8.83 6.53 -17.17
CA VAL A 88 8.40 5.16 -16.84
C VAL A 88 8.52 4.92 -15.34
N GLN A 89 9.64 5.29 -14.72
CA GLN A 89 9.86 5.11 -13.29
C GLN A 89 8.84 5.88 -12.43
N THR A 90 8.48 7.09 -12.86
CA THR A 90 7.46 7.91 -12.18
C THR A 90 6.08 7.27 -12.31
N ALA A 91 5.71 6.80 -13.50
CA ALA A 91 4.45 6.12 -13.75
C ALA A 91 4.32 4.82 -12.93
N LEU A 92 5.38 4.01 -12.85
CA LEU A 92 5.40 2.76 -12.08
C LEU A 92 5.20 3.04 -10.57
N LYS A 93 5.86 4.06 -10.03
CA LYS A 93 5.67 4.47 -8.63
C LYS A 93 4.24 4.96 -8.37
N MET A 94 3.71 5.80 -9.25
CA MET A 94 2.34 6.31 -9.12
C MET A 94 1.32 5.17 -9.15
N TRP A 95 1.45 4.24 -10.10
CA TRP A 95 0.58 3.06 -10.18
C TRP A 95 0.65 2.21 -8.91
N THR A 96 1.86 1.95 -8.39
CA THR A 96 2.05 1.16 -7.16
C THR A 96 1.36 1.83 -5.97
N PHE A 97 1.44 3.15 -5.85
CA PHE A 97 0.76 3.90 -4.81
C PHE A 97 -0.76 3.83 -4.93
N MET A 98 -1.29 3.95 -6.16
CA MET A 98 -2.73 3.79 -6.41
C MET A 98 -3.23 2.39 -6.05
N GLU A 99 -2.47 1.34 -6.40
CA GLU A 99 -2.84 -0.03 -6.06
C GLU A 99 -2.82 -0.25 -4.55
N MET A 100 -1.85 0.31 -3.83
CA MET A 100 -1.81 0.26 -2.36
C MET A 100 -3.04 0.94 -1.73
N ASN A 101 -3.43 2.12 -2.23
CA ASN A 101 -4.63 2.82 -1.76
C ASN A 101 -5.89 2.01 -2.03
N ARG A 102 -6.01 1.44 -3.24
CA ARG A 102 -7.13 0.57 -3.62
C ARG A 102 -7.26 -0.63 -2.66
N GLN A 103 -6.15 -1.28 -2.33
CA GLN A 103 -6.16 -2.39 -1.37
C GLN A 103 -6.55 -1.93 0.05
N SER A 104 -6.13 -0.73 0.46
CA SER A 104 -6.56 -0.17 1.75
C SER A 104 -8.06 0.05 1.83
N THR A 105 -8.65 0.65 0.80
CA THR A 105 -10.09 0.88 0.70
C THR A 105 -10.87 -0.44 0.74
N ILE A 106 -10.40 -1.47 0.04
CA ILE A 106 -11.06 -2.80 0.07
C ILE A 106 -11.07 -3.40 1.48
N ARG A 107 -9.98 -3.25 2.25
CA ARG A 107 -9.92 -3.74 3.65
C ARG A 107 -10.89 -2.98 4.55
N GLU A 108 -11.03 -1.67 4.37
CA GLU A 108 -11.98 -0.86 5.12
C GLU A 108 -13.43 -1.23 4.81
N ILE A 109 -13.75 -1.47 3.53
CA ILE A 109 -15.08 -1.95 3.12
C ILE A 109 -15.41 -3.30 3.78
N LYS A 110 -14.49 -4.27 3.73
CA LYS A 110 -14.71 -5.59 4.38
C LYS A 110 -14.89 -5.47 5.89
N ARG A 111 -14.21 -4.54 6.55
CA ARG A 111 -14.40 -4.27 7.99
C ARG A 111 -15.77 -3.67 8.28
N LEU A 112 -16.28 -2.82 7.40
CA LEU A 112 -17.64 -2.29 7.48
C LEU A 112 -18.68 -3.39 7.27
N GLU A 113 -18.50 -4.26 6.28
CA GLU A 113 -19.38 -5.42 6.05
C GLU A 113 -19.51 -6.30 7.30
N LEU A 114 -18.38 -6.67 7.92
CA LEU A 114 -18.37 -7.46 9.16
C LEU A 114 -19.04 -6.73 10.33
N SER A 115 -18.88 -5.41 10.42
CA SER A 115 -19.51 -4.61 11.48
C SER A 115 -21.04 -4.56 11.30
N VAL A 116 -21.51 -4.41 10.06
CA VAL A 116 -22.94 -4.45 9.72
C VAL A 116 -23.54 -5.84 9.99
N GLU A 117 -22.83 -6.92 9.64
CA GLU A 117 -23.26 -8.30 9.92
C GLU A 117 -23.42 -8.56 11.43
N ARG A 118 -22.46 -8.11 12.25
CA ARG A 118 -22.53 -8.21 13.71
C ARG A 118 -23.71 -7.44 14.28
N LEU A 119 -23.96 -6.22 13.79
CA LEU A 119 -25.10 -5.41 14.19
C LEU A 119 -26.41 -6.13 13.88
N TYR A 120 -26.56 -6.64 12.66
CA TYR A 120 -27.75 -7.40 12.25
C TYR A 120 -27.98 -8.62 13.16
N ASN A 121 -26.93 -9.40 13.44
CA ASN A 121 -27.00 -10.57 14.31
C ASN A 121 -27.31 -10.23 15.78
N SER A 122 -26.90 -9.06 16.27
CA SER A 122 -27.25 -8.60 17.63
C SER A 122 -28.72 -8.21 17.75
N LEU A 123 -29.28 -7.59 16.69
CA LEU A 123 -30.68 -7.19 16.62
C LEU A 123 -31.60 -8.42 16.50
N SER A 124 -31.23 -9.40 15.67
CA SER A 124 -32.02 -10.63 15.51
C SER A 124 -32.05 -11.51 16.75
N LYS A 125 -31.06 -11.40 17.65
CA LYS A 125 -31.05 -12.09 18.95
C LYS A 125 -31.97 -11.45 20.01
N HIS A 126 -32.42 -10.21 19.81
CA HIS A 126 -33.27 -9.47 20.75
C HIS A 126 -34.75 -9.40 20.32
N GLN A 127 -35.11 -10.04 19.21
CA GLN A 127 -36.50 -10.34 18.83
C GLN A 127 -36.84 -11.79 19.14
#